data_AF-W9QI89-F1
#
_entry.id   AF-W9QI89-F1
#
_cell.length_a   1.000
_cell.length_b   1.000
_cell.length_c   1.000
_cell.angle_alpha   90.00
_cell.angle_beta   90.00
_cell.angle_gamma   90.00
#
_symmetry.space_group_name_H-M   'P 1'
#
loop_
_entity.id
_entity.type
_entity.pdbx_description
1 polymer ?
#
loop_
_entity_poly.entity_id
_entity_poly.type
_entity_poly.pdbx_seq_one_letter_code
_entity_poly.pdbx_strand_id
1 'polypeptide(L)'
;MSIENSRLCYFCRKLEPVDQPCPLIQSQPTQIFPSINGVTKPWTKQDEDLLEQLRRRPSELYSRCAKFDIIRAFNEADPLDESQRGELEKAQYIQHAERQEQYRLRFGLLSQFHMKPSCPLCRLLYRLIPRPPPEHDTTVLTLIPYRWHIRQDHWEGVPEDHKRKFAIWFGLSTPGLDMSGPSFFNAGQQLRVAMMTGEAIAMHPNSSSEDSYSARVIEGMVNVDHIRKGLEHCREHHSEQCNAKFDKGLIITKMLDVNTRKVVDCPDNCDYLALSYVWGGIHPADGALEAGTLPQTIEDAITLTKRLGKQYLWVDALCIDQSPSPTPEQAASKAKQLQLMHLIYYCATITIFAVAGPRSDYGIPGISKPRVGSTRERINGKELVVVPPQIMTEIKSSVWQTRAWTWQEDVLSTRKLYLTETQWILQCNETLGPSDYAEAHNAALDLTWTKVSGGKIKAGYVEATNTEFLDRTSSMFISAVTTYTSRSLTNDGDSLNAFQGGLARFGKPVYPQGFEWGMPLKEFPQSLAWIHDHTVKPTRRSAFPSWS
;
A
#
# COMPACT_ATOMS: atom_id res chain seq x y z
N MET A 1 36.34 -12.37 -10.28
CA MET A 1 36.42 -11.17 -11.14
C MET A 1 36.81 -9.98 -10.27
N SER A 2 37.77 -9.15 -10.69
CA SER A 2 38.09 -7.91 -9.96
C SER A 2 36.93 -6.92 -10.08
N ILE A 3 36.55 -6.25 -8.99
CA ILE A 3 35.51 -5.21 -9.00
C ILE A 3 35.85 -4.07 -9.96
N GLU A 4 37.12 -3.75 -10.11
CA GLU A 4 37.61 -2.67 -10.97
C GLU A 4 37.24 -2.90 -12.44
N ASN A 5 37.21 -4.17 -12.86
CA ASN A 5 36.86 -4.59 -14.22
C ASN A 5 35.42 -5.12 -14.31
N SER A 6 34.59 -4.83 -13.31
CA SER A 6 33.18 -5.26 -13.25
C SER A 6 32.23 -4.07 -13.34
N ARG A 7 31.03 -4.32 -13.85
CA ARG A 7 29.87 -3.41 -13.80
C ARG A 7 28.66 -4.09 -13.17
N LEU A 8 27.82 -3.29 -12.52
CA LEU A 8 26.48 -3.71 -12.12
C LEU A 8 25.58 -3.72 -13.36
N CYS A 9 25.29 -4.90 -13.89
CA CYS A 9 24.44 -5.01 -15.06
C CYS A 9 22.97 -5.04 -14.65
N TYR A 10 22.23 -3.99 -15.00
CA TYR A 10 20.80 -3.83 -14.68
C TYR A 10 19.89 -4.71 -15.55
N PHE A 11 20.41 -5.32 -16.62
CA PHE A 11 19.69 -6.29 -17.45
C PHE A 11 19.62 -7.67 -16.80
N CYS A 12 20.77 -8.29 -16.52
CA CYS A 12 20.84 -9.63 -15.93
C CYS A 12 20.83 -9.64 -14.39
N ARG A 13 20.88 -8.45 -13.77
CA ARG A 13 20.93 -8.26 -12.33
C ARG A 13 22.13 -8.96 -11.65
N LYS A 14 23.29 -8.90 -12.31
CA LYS A 14 24.56 -9.49 -11.84
C LYS A 14 25.75 -8.55 -12.06
N LEU A 15 26.88 -8.92 -11.45
CA LEU A 15 28.18 -8.36 -11.79
C LEU A 15 28.67 -8.97 -13.10
N GLU A 16 28.93 -8.12 -14.08
CA GLU A 16 29.41 -8.51 -15.41
C GLU A 16 30.75 -7.82 -15.71
N PRO A 17 31.61 -8.40 -16.56
CA PRO A 17 32.80 -7.70 -17.05
C PRO A 17 32.43 -6.41 -17.79
N VAL A 18 33.25 -5.35 -17.63
CA VAL A 18 33.02 -4.07 -18.30
C VAL A 18 33.09 -4.22 -19.82
N ASP A 19 34.01 -5.04 -20.32
CA ASP A 19 34.35 -5.15 -21.75
C ASP A 19 33.53 -6.19 -22.52
N GLN A 20 32.60 -6.88 -21.85
CA GLN A 20 31.74 -7.88 -22.49
C GLN A 20 30.29 -7.39 -22.54
N PRO A 21 29.54 -7.63 -23.63
CA PRO A 21 28.11 -7.34 -23.66
C PRO A 21 27.37 -8.21 -22.64
N CYS A 22 26.26 -7.72 -22.09
CA CYS A 22 25.44 -8.53 -21.19
C CYS A 22 24.98 -9.82 -21.89
N PRO A 23 25.10 -11.01 -21.29
CA PRO A 23 24.69 -12.28 -21.90
C PRO A 23 23.23 -12.30 -22.38
N LEU A 24 22.32 -11.59 -21.68
CA LEU A 24 20.91 -11.47 -22.07
C LEU A 24 20.68 -10.59 -23.31
N ILE A 25 21.66 -9.78 -23.70
CA ILE A 25 21.59 -8.90 -24.87
C ILE A 25 22.28 -9.56 -26.07
N GLN A 26 23.32 -10.37 -25.82
CA GLN A 26 24.09 -11.05 -26.87
C GLN A 26 23.25 -11.97 -27.77
N SER A 27 22.08 -12.42 -27.30
CA SER A 27 21.18 -13.33 -28.02
C SER A 27 20.01 -12.67 -28.77
N GLN A 28 19.91 -11.34 -28.85
CA GLN A 28 18.84 -10.65 -29.58
C GLN A 28 19.40 -9.59 -30.55
N PRO A 29 19.24 -9.74 -31.88
CA PRO A 29 19.74 -8.77 -32.88
C PRO A 29 18.96 -7.45 -32.94
N THR A 30 18.05 -7.17 -32.01
CA THR A 30 17.19 -5.98 -32.04
C THR A 30 17.12 -5.34 -30.66
N GLN A 31 17.14 -4.01 -30.62
CA GLN A 31 16.93 -3.14 -29.45
C GLN A 31 15.50 -3.23 -28.87
N ILE A 32 14.94 -4.43 -28.82
CA ILE A 32 13.59 -4.73 -28.38
C ILE A 32 13.75 -5.66 -27.20
N PHE A 33 13.81 -5.11 -25.99
CA PHE A 33 13.72 -5.94 -24.80
C PHE A 33 12.28 -6.46 -24.68
N PRO A 34 12.07 -7.68 -24.18
CA PRO A 34 10.74 -8.29 -24.12
C PRO A 34 9.77 -7.38 -23.38
N SER A 35 8.61 -7.14 -24.02
CA SER A 35 7.58 -6.31 -23.44
C SER A 35 7.09 -6.91 -22.14
N ILE A 36 7.14 -6.10 -21.09
CA ILE A 36 6.43 -6.43 -19.87
C ILE A 36 5.23 -5.52 -19.82
N ASN A 37 4.07 -6.17 -19.78
CA ASN A 37 2.82 -5.63 -19.28
C ASN A 37 3.02 -5.06 -17.86
N GLY A 38 3.60 -3.87 -17.85
CA GLY A 38 3.75 -2.82 -16.85
C GLY A 38 4.09 -3.07 -15.38
N VAL A 39 4.45 -4.26 -14.90
CA VAL A 39 4.81 -4.43 -13.47
C VAL A 39 6.28 -4.82 -13.31
N THR A 40 7.07 -3.95 -12.68
CA THR A 40 8.44 -4.30 -12.26
C THR A 40 8.41 -5.49 -11.32
N LYS A 41 9.34 -6.43 -11.50
CA LYS A 41 9.56 -7.51 -10.54
C LYS A 41 10.00 -6.95 -9.18
N PRO A 42 9.58 -7.56 -8.06
CA PRO A 42 10.03 -7.19 -6.73
C PRO A 42 11.55 -7.23 -6.62
N TRP A 43 12.12 -6.35 -5.79
CA TRP A 43 13.52 -6.50 -5.39
C TRP A 43 13.66 -7.72 -4.49
N THR A 44 14.67 -8.53 -4.71
CA THR A 44 14.84 -9.78 -3.95
C THR A 44 15.89 -9.64 -2.85
N LYS A 45 15.88 -10.58 -1.90
CA LYS A 45 16.92 -10.68 -0.88
C LYS A 45 18.31 -10.90 -1.50
N GLN A 46 18.39 -11.68 -2.58
CA GLN A 46 19.64 -11.91 -3.32
C GLN A 46 20.18 -10.62 -3.93
N ASP A 47 19.32 -9.78 -4.51
CA ASP A 47 19.72 -8.48 -5.07
C ASP A 47 20.26 -7.55 -3.97
N GLU A 48 19.61 -7.53 -2.80
CA GLU A 48 20.05 -6.71 -1.67
C GLU A 48 21.37 -7.22 -1.07
N ASP A 49 21.53 -8.53 -0.94
CA ASP A 49 22.75 -9.13 -0.41
C ASP A 49 23.97 -8.84 -1.31
N LEU A 50 23.77 -8.77 -2.64
CA LEU A 50 24.80 -8.31 -3.57
C LEU A 50 25.22 -6.86 -3.26
N LEU A 51 24.26 -5.95 -3.09
CA LEU A 51 24.58 -4.55 -2.77
C LEU A 51 25.27 -4.41 -1.41
N GLU A 52 24.81 -5.14 -0.40
CA GLU A 52 25.40 -5.15 0.94
C GLU A 52 26.85 -5.68 0.91
N GLN A 53 27.13 -6.73 0.14
CA GLN A 53 28.50 -7.23 -0.06
C GLN A 53 29.42 -6.21 -0.73
N LEU A 54 28.89 -5.43 -1.69
CA LEU A 54 29.64 -4.38 -2.38
C LEU A 54 29.88 -3.17 -1.48
N ARG A 55 28.88 -2.79 -0.67
CA ARG A 55 28.95 -1.66 0.28
C ARG A 55 30.03 -1.84 1.34
N ARG A 56 30.32 -3.09 1.74
CA ARG A 56 31.39 -3.41 2.72
C ARG A 56 32.82 -3.22 2.20
N ARG A 57 32.98 -2.92 0.91
CA ARG A 57 34.28 -2.69 0.28
C ARG A 57 34.55 -1.19 0.13
N PRO A 58 35.82 -0.77 -0.06
CA PRO A 58 36.15 0.62 -0.34
C PRO A 58 35.27 1.16 -1.47
N SER A 59 34.61 2.28 -1.17
CA SER A 59 33.65 2.90 -2.07
C SER A 59 34.04 4.34 -2.31
N GLU A 60 33.95 4.77 -3.57
CA GLU A 60 34.26 6.14 -3.98
C GLU A 60 33.23 6.59 -5.01
N LEU A 61 32.86 7.87 -4.98
CA LEU A 61 32.00 8.42 -6.01
C LEU A 61 32.74 8.40 -7.35
N TYR A 62 32.16 7.69 -8.31
CA TYR A 62 32.64 7.75 -9.68
C TYR A 62 32.58 9.18 -10.22
N SER A 63 33.57 9.61 -11.01
CA SER A 63 33.70 10.99 -11.50
C SER A 63 32.45 11.53 -12.19
N ARG A 64 31.73 10.70 -12.96
CA ARG A 64 30.43 11.08 -13.54
C ARG A 64 29.36 11.28 -12.46
N CYS A 65 29.31 10.40 -11.47
CA CYS A 65 28.35 10.48 -10.37
C CYS A 65 28.59 11.70 -9.47
N ALA A 66 29.85 12.06 -9.24
CA ALA A 66 30.24 13.23 -8.46
C ALA A 66 29.71 14.55 -9.08
N LYS A 67 29.66 14.65 -10.42
CA LYS A 67 29.15 15.84 -11.13
C LYS A 67 27.67 16.14 -10.88
N PHE A 68 26.87 15.15 -10.48
CA PHE A 68 25.46 15.37 -10.18
C PHE A 68 25.23 16.07 -8.84
N ASP A 69 26.21 16.02 -7.93
CA ASP A 69 26.13 16.60 -6.60
C ASP A 69 24.75 16.42 -5.92
N ILE A 70 24.36 15.15 -5.79
CA ILE A 70 23.05 14.78 -5.25
C ILE A 70 22.80 15.39 -3.85
N ILE A 71 23.86 15.61 -3.06
CA ILE A 71 23.76 16.21 -1.73
C ILE A 71 23.38 17.69 -1.83
N ARG A 72 24.00 18.45 -2.75
CA ARG A 72 23.57 19.82 -3.04
C ARG A 72 22.11 19.86 -3.49
N ALA A 73 21.71 18.93 -4.37
CA ALA A 73 20.34 18.85 -4.85
C ALA A 73 19.33 18.56 -3.71
N PHE A 74 19.67 17.71 -2.73
CA PHE A 74 18.83 17.50 -1.54
C PHE A 74 18.67 18.76 -0.68
N ASN A 75 19.71 19.59 -0.58
CA ASN A 75 19.71 20.75 0.31
C ASN A 75 19.12 22.01 -0.34
N GLU A 76 19.26 22.18 -1.65
CA GLU A 76 18.93 23.43 -2.35
C GLU A 76 17.70 23.33 -3.27
N ALA A 77 17.23 22.12 -3.59
CA ALA A 77 16.00 21.98 -4.37
C ALA A 77 14.79 22.51 -3.58
N ASP A 78 13.84 23.09 -4.30
CA ASP A 78 12.57 23.56 -3.76
C ASP A 78 11.44 23.18 -4.73
N PRO A 79 11.08 21.88 -4.80
CA PRO A 79 10.07 21.41 -5.73
C PRO A 79 8.67 21.84 -5.29
N LEU A 80 7.89 22.37 -6.23
CA LEU A 80 6.50 22.77 -6.03
C LEU A 80 5.51 21.63 -6.35
N ASP A 81 4.44 21.53 -5.56
CA ASP A 81 3.29 20.67 -5.83
C ASP A 81 2.26 21.32 -6.79
N GLU A 82 1.18 20.63 -7.13
CA GLU A 82 0.16 21.15 -8.07
C GLU A 82 -0.55 22.41 -7.55
N SER A 83 -0.87 22.48 -6.25
CA SER A 83 -1.50 23.66 -5.64
C SER A 83 -0.60 24.88 -5.71
N GLN A 84 0.66 24.74 -5.32
CA GLN A 84 1.63 25.83 -5.31
C GLN A 84 1.95 26.32 -6.72
N ARG A 85 1.91 25.43 -7.73
CA ARG A 85 2.05 25.83 -9.14
C ARG A 85 0.85 26.65 -9.62
N GLY A 86 -0.36 26.28 -9.19
CA GLY A 86 -1.60 26.98 -9.56
C GLY A 86 -1.71 28.40 -8.99
N GLU A 87 -1.01 28.68 -7.89
CA GLU A 87 -0.94 30.02 -7.27
C GLU A 87 0.02 30.98 -7.97
N LEU A 88 0.97 30.47 -8.75
CA LEU A 88 1.96 31.28 -9.44
C LEU A 88 1.45 31.80 -10.78
N GLU A 89 1.79 33.05 -11.09
CA GLU A 89 1.64 33.53 -12.46
C GLU A 89 2.55 32.73 -13.41
N LYS A 90 2.13 32.56 -14.67
CA LYS A 90 2.86 31.76 -15.66
C LYS A 90 4.35 32.14 -15.77
N ALA A 91 4.67 33.43 -15.73
CA ALA A 91 6.06 33.91 -15.79
C ALA A 91 6.87 33.52 -14.54
N GLN A 92 6.28 33.61 -13.35
CA GLN A 92 6.90 33.20 -12.10
C GLN A 92 7.14 31.69 -12.05
N TYR A 93 6.18 30.90 -12.55
CA TYR A 93 6.33 29.45 -12.68
C TYR A 93 7.50 29.09 -13.62
N ILE A 94 7.58 29.70 -14.80
CA ILE A 94 8.67 29.45 -15.75
C ILE A 94 10.03 29.78 -15.12
N GLN A 95 10.16 30.96 -14.51
CA GLN A 95 11.39 31.38 -13.84
C GLN A 95 11.76 30.44 -12.68
N HIS A 96 10.77 29.96 -11.92
CA HIS A 96 10.99 28.96 -10.88
C HIS A 96 11.47 27.62 -11.48
N ALA A 97 10.80 27.11 -12.52
CA ALA A 97 11.16 25.87 -13.19
C ALA A 97 12.58 25.90 -13.76
N GLU A 98 12.98 26.99 -14.40
CA GLU A 98 14.35 27.20 -14.90
C GLU A 98 15.40 27.13 -13.78
N ARG A 99 15.12 27.75 -12.62
CA ARG A 99 16.02 27.67 -11.46
C ARG A 99 16.11 26.27 -10.87
N GLN A 100 15.01 25.51 -10.87
CA GLN A 100 14.98 24.16 -10.32
C GLN A 100 15.55 23.09 -11.26
N GLU A 101 15.68 23.39 -12.56
CA GLU A 101 16.16 22.42 -13.57
C GLU A 101 17.56 21.89 -13.23
N GLN A 102 18.42 22.70 -12.60
CA GLN A 102 19.77 22.30 -12.17
C GLN A 102 19.78 21.17 -11.13
N TYR A 103 18.67 20.93 -10.42
CA TYR A 103 18.54 19.87 -9.42
C TYR A 103 17.89 18.59 -9.97
N ARG A 104 17.51 18.58 -11.25
CA ARG A 104 17.06 17.36 -11.95
C ARG A 104 18.28 16.61 -12.48
N LEU A 105 18.60 15.48 -11.87
CA LEU A 105 19.83 14.75 -12.15
C LEU A 105 19.64 13.86 -13.38
N ARG A 106 20.05 14.35 -14.54
CA ARG A 106 19.93 13.65 -15.84
C ARG A 106 21.13 12.73 -16.06
N PHE A 107 20.94 11.43 -15.83
CA PHE A 107 21.99 10.42 -15.99
C PHE A 107 22.25 10.05 -17.45
N GLY A 108 21.39 10.44 -18.40
CA GLY A 108 21.53 10.09 -19.82
C GLY A 108 20.77 8.82 -20.18
N LEU A 109 21.04 8.27 -21.36
CA LEU A 109 20.44 7.02 -21.81
C LEU A 109 20.90 5.85 -20.92
N LEU A 110 20.01 4.87 -20.77
CA LEU A 110 20.26 3.71 -19.92
C LEU A 110 21.47 2.90 -20.43
N SER A 111 21.59 2.66 -21.74
CA SER A 111 22.73 1.93 -22.34
C SER A 111 24.07 2.60 -22.14
N GLN A 112 24.08 3.93 -22.02
CA GLN A 112 25.29 4.73 -21.85
C GLN A 112 25.74 4.81 -20.40
N PHE A 113 25.00 4.19 -19.47
CA PHE A 113 25.25 4.28 -18.04
C PHE A 113 25.93 3.02 -17.49
N HIS A 114 27.26 3.06 -17.42
CA HIS A 114 28.06 2.01 -16.78
C HIS A 114 28.03 2.17 -15.25
N MET A 115 27.26 1.32 -14.57
CA MET A 115 27.15 1.33 -13.12
C MET A 115 28.36 0.68 -12.48
N LYS A 116 29.19 1.49 -11.79
CA LYS A 116 30.36 0.99 -11.08
C LYS A 116 29.96 0.36 -9.75
N PRO A 117 30.37 -0.89 -9.45
CA PRO A 117 30.03 -1.55 -8.18
C PRO A 117 30.63 -0.87 -6.95
N SER A 118 31.73 -0.14 -7.10
CA SER A 118 32.38 0.66 -6.04
C SER A 118 31.72 2.02 -5.80
N CYS A 119 30.82 2.47 -6.68
CA CYS A 119 30.20 3.78 -6.57
C CYS A 119 28.88 3.70 -5.77
N PRO A 120 28.74 4.45 -4.65
CA PRO A 120 27.54 4.43 -3.83
C PRO A 120 26.29 4.90 -4.60
N LEU A 121 26.41 5.96 -5.41
CA LEU A 121 25.28 6.44 -6.22
C LEU A 121 24.86 5.42 -7.28
N CYS A 122 25.81 4.67 -7.87
CA CYS A 122 25.47 3.60 -8.81
C CYS A 122 24.68 2.48 -8.14
N ARG A 123 25.00 2.12 -6.89
CA ARG A 123 24.26 1.09 -6.14
C ARG A 123 22.83 1.53 -5.81
N LEU A 124 22.63 2.79 -5.42
CA LEU A 124 21.28 3.36 -5.24
C LEU A 124 20.49 3.32 -6.56
N LEU A 125 21.09 3.80 -7.66
CA LEU A 125 20.43 3.80 -8.97
C LEU A 125 20.11 2.38 -9.47
N TYR A 126 21.00 1.43 -9.21
CA TYR A 126 20.80 0.03 -9.56
C TYR A 126 19.53 -0.53 -8.91
N ARG A 127 19.24 -0.16 -7.65
CA ARG A 127 17.98 -0.47 -6.96
C ARG A 127 16.78 0.19 -7.62
N LEU A 128 16.86 1.46 -8.01
CA LEU A 128 15.73 2.20 -8.57
C LEU A 128 15.34 1.78 -10.00
N ILE A 129 16.27 1.25 -10.80
CA ILE A 129 15.95 0.86 -12.18
C ILE A 129 14.91 -0.27 -12.20
N PRO A 130 13.84 -0.17 -13.02
CA PRO A 130 12.83 -1.21 -13.19
C PRO A 130 13.41 -2.58 -13.58
N ARG A 131 12.69 -3.63 -13.21
CA ARG A 131 13.10 -5.02 -13.40
C ARG A 131 12.04 -5.76 -14.23
N PRO A 132 12.36 -6.20 -15.45
CA PRO A 132 13.43 -5.77 -16.34
C PRO A 132 13.41 -4.26 -16.65
N PRO A 133 14.54 -3.76 -17.18
CA PRO A 133 14.62 -2.38 -17.66
C PRO A 133 13.64 -2.09 -18.81
N PRO A 134 13.39 -0.80 -19.11
CA PRO A 134 12.54 -0.37 -20.22
C PRO A 134 12.91 -0.99 -21.57
N GLU A 135 11.89 -1.22 -22.42
CA GLU A 135 12.00 -1.90 -23.73
C GLU A 135 12.90 -1.22 -24.75
N HIS A 136 13.06 0.10 -24.63
CA HIS A 136 13.86 0.91 -25.54
C HIS A 136 14.82 1.82 -24.78
N ASP A 137 16.04 1.94 -25.30
CA ASP A 137 17.04 2.89 -24.82
C ASP A 137 16.80 4.32 -25.35
N THR A 138 15.55 4.77 -25.30
CA THR A 138 15.12 6.11 -25.73
C THR A 138 14.92 7.05 -24.54
N THR A 139 14.95 6.52 -23.33
CA THR A 139 14.58 7.20 -22.10
C THR A 139 15.84 7.73 -21.41
N VAL A 140 15.94 9.05 -21.26
CA VAL A 140 16.94 9.69 -20.40
C VAL A 140 16.56 9.44 -18.94
N LEU A 141 17.33 8.62 -18.25
CA LEU A 141 17.17 8.39 -16.82
C LEU A 141 17.37 9.69 -16.07
N THR A 142 16.34 10.12 -15.34
CA THR A 142 16.39 11.37 -14.58
C THR A 142 15.92 11.12 -13.16
N LEU A 143 16.70 11.52 -12.16
CA LEU A 143 16.19 11.64 -10.79
C LEU A 143 15.61 13.03 -10.61
N ILE A 144 14.36 13.10 -10.15
CA ILE A 144 13.64 14.36 -9.95
C ILE A 144 13.36 14.53 -8.45
N PRO A 145 13.72 15.69 -7.87
CA PRO A 145 13.36 16.02 -6.50
C PRO A 145 11.86 16.29 -6.38
N TYR A 146 11.24 15.80 -5.32
CA TYR A 146 9.87 16.12 -4.96
C TYR A 146 9.68 16.05 -3.45
N ARG A 147 8.74 16.82 -2.90
CA ARG A 147 8.39 16.71 -1.47
C ARG A 147 7.53 15.49 -1.26
N TRP A 148 7.90 14.62 -0.33
CA TRP A 148 7.31 13.28 -0.32
C TRP A 148 5.83 13.23 0.10
N HIS A 149 5.26 14.28 0.70
CA HIS A 149 3.82 14.33 1.05
C HIS A 149 2.91 14.01 -0.15
N ILE A 150 3.34 14.31 -1.38
CA ILE A 150 2.59 14.01 -2.60
C ILE A 150 2.38 12.50 -2.84
N ARG A 151 3.08 11.63 -2.10
CA ARG A 151 2.86 10.17 -2.09
C ARG A 151 1.74 9.76 -1.11
N GLN A 152 1.22 10.68 -0.31
CA GLN A 152 0.08 10.40 0.56
C GLN A 152 -1.20 10.47 -0.27
N ASP A 153 -2.14 9.58 0.04
CA ASP A 153 -3.49 9.72 -0.48
C ASP A 153 -4.09 11.03 0.07
N HIS A 154 -4.75 11.80 -0.79
CA HIS A 154 -5.35 13.09 -0.45
C HIS A 154 -4.36 14.13 0.10
N TRP A 155 -3.11 14.12 -0.39
CA TRP A 155 -2.08 15.07 0.01
C TRP A 155 -2.48 16.55 -0.18
N GLU A 156 -3.49 16.84 -1.02
CA GLU A 156 -4.08 18.16 -1.20
C GLU A 156 -4.70 18.70 0.10
N GLY A 157 -5.09 17.82 1.01
CA GLY A 157 -5.60 18.16 2.34
C GLY A 157 -4.51 18.52 3.37
N VAL A 158 -3.22 18.31 3.04
CA VAL A 158 -2.11 18.65 3.95
C VAL A 158 -2.00 20.17 4.09
N PRO A 159 -1.99 20.74 5.32
CA PRO A 159 -1.80 22.18 5.52
C PRO A 159 -0.48 22.70 4.93
N GLU A 160 -0.49 23.90 4.33
CA GLU A 160 0.70 24.47 3.66
C GLU A 160 1.92 24.66 4.58
N ASP A 161 1.69 25.01 5.85
CA ASP A 161 2.74 25.14 6.86
C ASP A 161 3.40 23.78 7.19
N HIS A 162 2.68 22.69 6.97
CA HIS A 162 3.19 21.32 7.12
C HIS A 162 3.88 20.84 5.85
N LYS A 163 3.37 21.15 4.65
CA LYS A 163 3.95 20.70 3.37
C LYS A 163 5.44 21.01 3.24
N ARG A 164 5.90 22.17 3.73
CA ARG A 164 7.31 22.57 3.72
C ARG A 164 8.22 21.76 4.67
N LYS A 165 7.65 21.13 5.70
CA LYS A 165 8.37 20.27 6.66
C LYS A 165 8.69 18.89 6.09
N PHE A 166 8.02 18.48 5.02
CA PHE A 166 8.28 17.21 4.34
C PHE A 166 9.61 17.26 3.60
N ALA A 167 10.44 16.24 3.86
CA ALA A 167 11.73 16.06 3.22
C ALA A 167 11.59 15.90 1.71
N ILE A 168 12.64 16.30 1.01
CA ILE A 168 12.77 16.11 -0.44
C ILE A 168 13.28 14.69 -0.69
N TRP A 169 12.59 13.95 -1.55
CA TRP A 169 12.99 12.65 -2.06
C TRP A 169 13.28 12.73 -3.55
N PHE A 170 14.05 11.79 -4.08
CA PHE A 170 14.38 11.69 -5.50
C PHE A 170 13.79 10.42 -6.09
N GLY A 171 12.82 10.59 -6.99
CA GLY A 171 12.23 9.48 -7.75
C GLY A 171 12.84 9.36 -9.13
N LEU A 172 12.86 8.14 -9.65
CA LEU A 172 13.23 7.91 -11.04
C LEU A 172 12.07 8.31 -11.96
N SER A 173 12.36 9.18 -12.92
CA SER A 173 11.44 9.66 -13.93
C SER A 173 11.91 9.24 -15.32
N THR A 174 10.95 9.14 -16.24
CA THR A 174 11.18 8.84 -17.65
C THR A 174 10.60 9.93 -18.55
N PRO A 175 11.30 10.37 -19.61
CA PRO A 175 10.80 11.41 -20.49
C PRO A 175 9.62 10.92 -21.32
N GLY A 176 8.63 11.78 -21.54
CA GLY A 176 7.52 11.53 -22.49
C GLY A 176 6.12 11.70 -21.90
N LEU A 177 6.00 11.88 -20.59
CA LEU A 177 4.74 12.11 -19.92
C LEU A 177 4.92 13.25 -18.93
N ASP A 178 4.08 14.27 -19.06
CA ASP A 178 3.88 15.26 -18.01
C ASP A 178 3.50 14.55 -16.70
N MET A 179 3.23 15.30 -15.63
CA MET A 179 2.82 14.79 -14.31
C MET A 179 1.76 13.67 -14.35
N SER A 180 1.06 13.39 -15.45
CA SER A 180 0.26 12.19 -15.70
C SER A 180 0.90 11.24 -16.72
N GLY A 181 1.18 9.99 -16.34
CA GLY A 181 1.64 8.97 -17.27
C GLY A 181 1.73 7.55 -16.70
N PRO A 182 1.95 6.51 -17.54
CA PRO A 182 2.19 5.14 -17.08
C PRO A 182 3.39 5.04 -16.14
N SER A 183 3.18 4.42 -14.98
CA SER A 183 4.24 4.06 -14.04
C SER A 183 4.89 2.75 -14.45
N PHE A 184 6.22 2.66 -14.41
CA PHE A 184 6.97 1.39 -14.54
C PHE A 184 6.58 0.37 -13.48
N PHE A 185 5.99 0.84 -12.38
CA PHE A 185 5.66 0.01 -11.25
C PHE A 185 4.22 -0.52 -11.32
N ASN A 186 3.32 0.06 -12.16
CA ASN A 186 1.86 -0.09 -12.02
C ASN A 186 1.09 -0.47 -13.29
N ALA A 187 1.54 -1.49 -14.01
CA ALA A 187 0.82 -2.09 -15.14
C ALA A 187 0.44 -1.09 -16.27
N GLY A 188 1.10 0.07 -16.37
CA GLY A 188 0.72 1.12 -17.33
C GLY A 188 -0.54 1.91 -16.97
N GLN A 189 -1.04 1.85 -15.72
CA GLN A 189 -2.15 2.71 -15.27
C GLN A 189 -1.79 4.19 -15.41
N GLN A 190 -2.71 4.99 -15.97
CA GLN A 190 -2.61 6.45 -15.93
C GLN A 190 -2.80 6.92 -14.49
N LEU A 191 -1.69 7.19 -13.83
CA LEU A 191 -1.70 7.80 -12.51
C LEU A 191 -1.37 9.27 -12.68
N ARG A 192 -2.06 10.12 -11.90
CA ARG A 192 -1.50 11.43 -11.55
C ARG A 192 -0.20 11.12 -10.80
N VAL A 193 0.89 11.19 -11.55
CA VAL A 193 2.30 11.12 -11.19
C VAL A 193 2.91 9.74 -10.91
N ALA A 194 3.04 8.96 -11.97
CA ALA A 194 3.77 7.69 -12.04
C ALA A 194 5.12 7.64 -11.28
N MET A 195 5.95 8.68 -11.42
CA MET A 195 7.28 8.76 -10.76
C MET A 195 7.22 8.80 -9.22
N MET A 196 6.05 9.10 -8.63
CA MET A 196 5.86 9.25 -7.18
C MET A 196 5.39 7.94 -6.53
N THR A 197 5.09 6.92 -7.32
CA THR A 197 4.56 5.64 -6.83
C THR A 197 5.63 4.56 -6.64
N GLY A 198 6.78 4.69 -7.32
CA GLY A 198 7.90 3.75 -7.25
C GLY A 198 8.85 3.95 -6.07
N GLU A 199 9.94 3.19 -6.05
CA GLU A 199 11.03 3.39 -5.09
C GLU A 199 11.68 4.78 -5.26
N ALA A 200 12.16 5.36 -4.16
CA ALA A 200 12.79 6.68 -4.17
C ALA A 200 14.03 6.73 -3.28
N ILE A 201 14.93 7.68 -3.54
CA ILE A 201 16.08 7.95 -2.67
C ILE A 201 15.71 9.08 -1.72
N ALA A 202 15.89 8.83 -0.43
CA ALA A 202 15.74 9.83 0.62
C ALA A 202 17.08 10.06 1.33
N MET A 203 17.29 11.26 1.84
CA MET A 203 18.38 11.53 2.76
C MET A 203 17.95 11.15 4.17
N HIS A 204 18.69 10.23 4.80
CA HIS A 204 18.45 9.85 6.19
C HIS A 204 18.75 11.05 7.09
N PRO A 205 17.89 11.36 8.08
CA PRO A 205 18.14 12.46 9.00
C PRO A 205 19.44 12.24 9.79
N ASN A 206 20.28 13.28 9.88
CA ASN A 206 21.52 13.26 10.69
C ASN A 206 21.24 13.33 12.19
N SER A 207 20.10 13.90 12.57
CA SER A 207 19.54 13.95 13.92
C SER A 207 18.01 13.92 13.79
N SER A 208 17.33 13.34 14.78
CA SER A 208 15.87 13.43 14.91
C SER A 208 15.46 14.84 15.34
N SER A 209 15.68 15.84 14.47
CA SER A 209 15.04 17.14 14.65
C SER A 209 13.54 16.92 14.51
N GLU A 210 12.77 17.26 15.54
CA GLU A 210 11.31 17.07 15.60
C GLU A 210 10.55 17.83 14.50
N ASP A 211 11.23 18.74 13.78
CA ASP A 211 10.62 19.68 12.84
C ASP A 211 10.46 19.18 11.38
N SER A 212 10.97 17.99 11.00
CA SER A 212 10.88 17.50 9.62
C SER A 212 10.37 16.08 9.47
N TYR A 213 9.41 15.90 8.55
CA TYR A 213 8.90 14.59 8.15
C TYR A 213 9.85 13.94 7.15
N SER A 214 10.57 12.90 7.59
CA SER A 214 11.61 12.24 6.79
C SER A 214 11.38 10.74 6.65
N ALA A 215 12.19 10.11 5.80
CA ALA A 215 12.22 8.67 5.59
C ALA A 215 12.77 7.94 6.82
N ARG A 216 12.28 6.71 7.02
CA ARG A 216 12.77 5.75 8.01
C ARG A 216 13.37 4.56 7.26
N VAL A 217 14.36 3.93 7.89
CA VAL A 217 14.97 2.72 7.32
C VAL A 217 14.16 1.49 7.70
N ILE A 218 13.94 0.63 6.71
CA ILE A 218 13.32 -0.68 6.89
C ILE A 218 14.42 -1.71 7.13
N GLU A 219 14.44 -2.31 8.33
CA GLU A 219 15.41 -3.33 8.77
C GLU A 219 14.93 -4.78 8.48
N GLY A 220 13.81 -4.93 7.76
CA GLY A 220 13.26 -6.22 7.33
C GLY A 220 12.17 -6.80 8.24
N MET A 221 12.37 -6.77 9.56
CA MET A 221 11.37 -7.25 10.55
C MET A 221 10.46 -6.12 11.03
N VAL A 222 9.19 -6.43 11.30
CA VAL A 222 8.21 -5.46 11.81
C VAL A 222 8.59 -5.06 13.23
N ASN A 223 8.72 -3.75 13.47
CA ASN A 223 8.80 -3.21 14.81
C ASN A 223 7.39 -3.05 15.40
N VAL A 224 7.00 -4.02 16.23
CA VAL A 224 5.66 -4.07 16.84
C VAL A 224 5.43 -2.93 17.84
N ASP A 225 6.49 -2.33 18.39
CA ASP A 225 6.35 -1.19 19.31
C ASP A 225 5.82 0.05 18.60
N HIS A 226 6.17 0.26 17.33
CA HIS A 226 5.60 1.34 16.54
C HIS A 226 4.11 1.15 16.29
N ILE A 227 3.67 -0.10 16.04
CA ILE A 227 2.26 -0.43 15.89
C ILE A 227 1.52 -0.20 17.21
N ARG A 228 2.10 -0.63 18.35
CA ARG A 228 1.51 -0.42 19.67
C ARG A 228 1.33 1.06 20.01
N LYS A 229 2.35 1.88 19.76
CA LYS A 229 2.27 3.34 19.93
C LYS A 229 1.19 3.96 19.05
N GLY A 230 1.03 3.50 17.82
CA GLY A 230 -0.05 3.97 16.93
C GLY A 230 -1.45 3.59 17.42
N LEU A 231 -1.60 2.39 17.98
CA LEU A 231 -2.85 1.97 18.62
C LEU A 231 -3.16 2.79 19.88
N GLU A 232 -2.16 3.05 20.71
CA GLU A 232 -2.26 3.89 21.91
C GLU A 232 -2.64 5.31 21.56
N HIS A 233 -1.92 5.94 20.63
CA HIS A 233 -2.20 7.28 20.13
C HIS A 233 -3.64 7.41 19.63
N CYS A 234 -4.06 6.49 18.76
CA CYS A 234 -5.43 6.47 18.23
C CYS A 234 -6.47 6.31 19.35
N ARG A 235 -6.24 5.44 20.34
CA ARG A 235 -7.17 5.24 21.45
C ARG A 235 -7.29 6.48 22.35
N GLU A 236 -6.20 7.19 22.58
CA GLU A 236 -6.13 8.33 23.50
C GLU A 236 -6.60 9.65 22.86
N HIS A 237 -6.33 9.84 21.56
CA HIS A 237 -6.55 11.13 20.89
C HIS A 237 -7.74 11.14 19.94
N HIS A 238 -8.30 9.97 19.57
CA HIS A 238 -9.43 9.89 18.66
C HIS A 238 -10.74 9.61 19.37
N SER A 239 -11.83 10.13 18.81
CA SER A 239 -13.17 10.01 19.36
C SER A 239 -13.77 8.59 19.19
N GLU A 240 -15.04 8.42 19.57
CA GLU A 240 -15.74 7.12 19.57
C GLU A 240 -15.72 6.40 18.20
N GLN A 241 -15.47 7.10 17.08
CA GLN A 241 -15.39 6.53 15.73
C GLN A 241 -14.22 5.56 15.52
N CYS A 242 -13.15 5.69 16.31
CA CYS A 242 -12.06 4.73 16.38
C CYS A 242 -12.21 3.77 17.58
N ASN A 243 -12.94 4.18 18.62
CA ASN A 243 -13.15 3.41 19.83
C ASN A 243 -14.50 2.68 19.80
N ALA A 244 -14.66 1.77 18.83
CA ALA A 244 -15.84 0.91 18.75
C ALA A 244 -16.05 0.14 20.06
N LYS A 245 -17.28 0.17 20.56
CA LYS A 245 -17.68 -0.59 21.74
C LYS A 245 -17.96 -2.03 21.34
N PHE A 246 -17.65 -2.96 22.24
CA PHE A 246 -17.99 -4.37 22.06
C PHE A 246 -19.52 -4.52 21.94
N ASP A 247 -19.97 -5.25 20.91
CA ASP A 247 -21.39 -5.56 20.72
C ASP A 247 -21.69 -6.96 21.26
N LYS A 248 -22.68 -7.07 22.15
CA LYS A 248 -23.09 -8.36 22.76
C LYS A 248 -23.58 -9.39 21.74
N GLY A 249 -24.00 -8.95 20.55
CA GLY A 249 -24.29 -9.83 19.41
C GLY A 249 -23.10 -10.70 19.02
N LEU A 250 -21.86 -10.30 19.33
CA LEU A 250 -20.66 -11.09 19.05
C LEU A 250 -20.47 -12.29 19.97
N ILE A 251 -21.19 -12.41 21.10
CA ILE A 251 -21.06 -13.56 22.01
C ILE A 251 -21.40 -14.89 21.31
N ILE A 252 -22.21 -14.88 20.24
CA ILE A 252 -22.54 -16.08 19.46
C ILE A 252 -21.41 -16.52 18.50
N THR A 253 -20.38 -15.68 18.35
CA THR A 253 -19.24 -15.95 17.47
C THR A 253 -18.15 -16.71 18.22
N LYS A 254 -17.16 -17.21 17.47
CA LYS A 254 -15.99 -17.90 18.02
C LYS A 254 -14.75 -17.03 17.88
N MET A 255 -13.76 -17.27 18.73
CA MET A 255 -12.45 -16.62 18.71
C MET A 255 -11.36 -17.68 18.87
N LEU A 256 -10.23 -17.48 18.20
CA LEU A 256 -9.01 -18.23 18.50
C LEU A 256 -8.33 -17.62 19.72
N ASP A 257 -8.20 -18.38 20.80
CA ASP A 257 -7.27 -18.07 21.88
C ASP A 257 -5.85 -18.45 21.42
N VAL A 258 -5.02 -17.45 21.19
CA VAL A 258 -3.67 -17.66 20.64
C VAL A 258 -2.72 -18.33 21.63
N ASN A 259 -2.98 -18.22 22.94
CA ASN A 259 -2.13 -18.77 23.99
C ASN A 259 -2.38 -20.27 24.14
N THR A 260 -3.65 -20.67 24.20
CA THR A 260 -4.03 -22.09 24.33
C THR A 260 -4.14 -22.80 22.98
N ARG A 261 -4.15 -22.06 21.87
CA ARG A 261 -4.38 -22.54 20.49
C ARG A 261 -5.69 -23.33 20.40
N LYS A 262 -6.77 -22.73 20.90
CA LYS A 262 -8.11 -23.33 20.86
C LYS A 262 -9.12 -22.31 20.36
N VAL A 263 -10.07 -22.79 19.57
CA VAL A 263 -11.25 -22.00 19.22
C VAL A 263 -12.22 -22.06 20.40
N VAL A 264 -12.53 -20.89 20.97
CA VAL A 264 -13.41 -20.71 22.13
C VAL A 264 -14.61 -19.84 21.74
N ASP A 265 -15.67 -19.87 22.54
CA ASP A 265 -16.74 -18.87 22.44
C ASP A 265 -16.19 -17.47 22.67
N CYS A 266 -16.71 -16.48 21.95
CA CYS A 266 -16.32 -15.08 22.12
C CYS A 266 -16.64 -14.62 23.55
N PRO A 267 -15.63 -14.26 24.37
CA PRO A 267 -15.85 -13.77 25.73
C PRO A 267 -16.67 -12.48 25.76
N ASP A 268 -17.29 -12.17 26.90
CA ASP A 268 -17.88 -10.86 27.11
C ASP A 268 -16.77 -9.79 27.16
N ASN A 269 -17.02 -8.63 26.52
CA ASN A 269 -16.02 -7.58 26.29
C ASN A 269 -14.71 -8.11 25.68
N CYS A 270 -14.81 -9.04 24.73
CA CYS A 270 -13.66 -9.63 24.06
C CYS A 270 -12.81 -8.55 23.36
N ASP A 271 -11.54 -8.45 23.74
CA ASP A 271 -10.54 -7.63 23.08
C ASP A 271 -9.72 -8.52 22.12
N TYR A 272 -10.08 -8.46 20.84
CA TYR A 272 -9.54 -9.33 19.80
C TYR A 272 -9.02 -8.55 18.59
N LEU A 273 -8.15 -9.22 17.83
CA LEU A 273 -7.72 -8.81 16.50
C LEU A 273 -8.50 -9.61 15.46
N ALA A 274 -8.68 -9.07 14.25
CA ALA A 274 -9.24 -9.82 13.12
C ALA A 274 -8.17 -10.02 12.05
N LEU A 275 -8.23 -11.14 11.31
CA LEU A 275 -7.33 -11.40 10.18
C LEU A 275 -8.10 -11.38 8.86
N SER A 276 -7.62 -10.56 7.93
CA SER A 276 -8.02 -10.53 6.53
C SER A 276 -6.83 -10.92 5.65
N TYR A 277 -7.02 -11.95 4.82
CA TYR A 277 -5.95 -12.59 4.04
C TYR A 277 -6.51 -13.34 2.82
N VAL A 278 -5.64 -13.82 1.93
CA VAL A 278 -6.03 -14.67 0.80
C VAL A 278 -5.87 -16.14 1.17
N TRP A 279 -6.96 -16.92 1.08
CA TRP A 279 -6.91 -18.36 1.31
C TRP A 279 -6.13 -19.07 0.19
N GLY A 280 -6.43 -18.71 -1.06
CA GLY A 280 -5.77 -19.25 -2.24
C GLY A 280 -5.97 -20.76 -2.44
N GLY A 281 -7.10 -21.30 -1.95
CA GLY A 281 -7.44 -22.72 -2.02
C GLY A 281 -6.75 -23.60 -0.96
N ILE A 282 -6.09 -23.00 0.03
CA ILE A 282 -5.53 -23.72 1.17
C ILE A 282 -6.44 -23.51 2.38
N HIS A 283 -6.90 -24.63 2.94
CA HIS A 283 -7.63 -24.67 4.19
C HIS A 283 -6.76 -25.32 5.27
N PRO A 284 -6.88 -24.89 6.54
CA PRO A 284 -6.34 -25.63 7.66
C PRO A 284 -6.85 -27.08 7.64
N ALA A 285 -5.95 -28.05 7.82
CA ALA A 285 -6.35 -29.44 8.02
C ALA A 285 -6.97 -29.63 9.41
N ASP A 286 -7.76 -30.70 9.57
CA ASP A 286 -8.30 -31.07 10.88
C ASP A 286 -7.16 -31.30 11.88
N GLY A 287 -7.24 -30.69 13.06
CA GLY A 287 -6.20 -30.76 14.10
C GLY A 287 -4.94 -29.93 13.82
N ALA A 288 -4.86 -29.20 12.69
CA ALA A 288 -3.69 -28.36 12.36
C ALA A 288 -3.45 -27.25 13.38
N LEU A 289 -4.51 -26.78 14.05
CA LEU A 289 -4.42 -25.76 15.08
C LEU A 289 -3.61 -26.27 16.28
N GLU A 290 -3.97 -27.42 16.84
CA GLU A 290 -3.30 -28.06 17.98
C GLU A 290 -1.90 -28.54 17.62
N ALA A 291 -1.71 -29.02 16.39
CA ALA A 291 -0.43 -29.49 15.88
C ALA A 291 0.56 -28.35 15.56
N GLY A 292 0.10 -27.09 15.48
CA GLY A 292 0.97 -25.96 15.09
C GLY A 292 1.35 -25.98 13.62
N THR A 293 0.49 -26.53 12.76
CA THR A 293 0.72 -26.70 11.32
C THR A 293 -0.27 -25.92 10.49
N LEU A 294 -0.76 -24.78 11.00
CA LEU A 294 -1.64 -23.92 10.22
C LEU A 294 -0.86 -23.30 9.04
N PRO A 295 -1.56 -22.84 7.99
CA PRO A 295 -0.95 -22.03 6.95
C PRO A 295 -0.15 -20.86 7.55
N GLN A 296 1.05 -20.60 7.01
CA GLN A 296 2.02 -19.68 7.61
C GLN A 296 1.46 -18.27 7.87
N THR A 297 0.56 -17.77 7.03
CA THR A 297 -0.08 -16.46 7.24
C THR A 297 -0.90 -16.42 8.53
N ILE A 298 -1.55 -17.53 8.90
CA ILE A 298 -2.31 -17.64 10.15
C ILE A 298 -1.35 -17.76 11.34
N GLU A 299 -0.28 -18.55 11.24
CA GLU A 299 0.75 -18.64 12.29
C GLU A 299 1.42 -17.29 12.56
N ASP A 300 1.67 -16.53 11.52
CA ASP A 300 2.24 -15.18 11.63
C ASP A 300 1.25 -14.21 12.27
N ALA A 301 -0.04 -14.31 11.95
CA ALA A 301 -1.08 -13.51 12.60
C ALA A 301 -1.20 -13.85 14.10
N ILE A 302 -1.14 -15.13 14.47
CA ILE A 302 -1.09 -15.61 15.87
C ILE A 302 0.12 -14.99 16.58
N THR A 303 1.29 -15.05 15.93
CA THR A 303 2.55 -14.49 16.46
C THR A 303 2.47 -12.98 16.65
N LEU A 304 1.94 -12.25 15.67
CA LEU A 304 1.76 -10.80 15.74
C LEU A 304 0.75 -10.41 16.83
N THR A 305 -0.35 -11.16 16.96
CA THR A 305 -1.36 -10.96 18.01
C THR A 305 -0.74 -11.07 19.40
N LYS A 306 0.07 -12.12 19.64
CA LYS A 306 0.82 -12.27 20.89
C LYS A 306 1.78 -11.11 21.14
N ARG A 307 2.55 -10.69 20.12
CA ARG A 307 3.51 -9.58 20.22
C ARG A 307 2.85 -8.23 20.50
N LEU A 308 1.60 -8.04 20.05
CA LEU A 308 0.77 -6.88 20.37
C LEU A 308 0.13 -6.95 21.77
N GLY A 309 0.36 -8.04 22.52
CA GLY A 309 -0.16 -8.22 23.88
C GLY A 309 -1.64 -8.61 23.92
N LYS A 310 -2.13 -9.27 22.87
CA LYS A 310 -3.54 -9.65 22.71
C LYS A 310 -3.70 -11.16 22.76
N GLN A 311 -4.84 -11.62 23.27
CA GLN A 311 -5.11 -13.05 23.47
C GLN A 311 -6.03 -13.64 22.40
N TYR A 312 -6.92 -12.85 21.84
CA TYR A 312 -7.95 -13.34 20.93
C TYR A 312 -7.69 -12.86 19.51
N LEU A 313 -7.81 -13.78 18.56
CA LEU A 313 -7.74 -13.53 17.13
C LEU A 313 -8.96 -14.14 16.46
N TRP A 314 -9.62 -13.37 15.60
CA TRP A 314 -10.66 -13.88 14.72
C TRP A 314 -10.07 -14.24 13.37
N VAL A 315 -10.25 -15.50 12.95
CA VAL A 315 -9.82 -16.03 11.66
C VAL A 315 -11.00 -16.77 11.03
N ASP A 316 -11.48 -16.29 9.89
CA ASP A 316 -12.63 -16.85 9.16
C ASP A 316 -12.60 -18.37 8.96
N ALA A 317 -11.44 -18.92 8.59
CA ALA A 317 -11.24 -20.34 8.33
C ALA A 317 -11.27 -21.22 9.59
N LEU A 318 -11.14 -20.63 10.78
CA LEU A 318 -11.13 -21.34 12.07
C LEU A 318 -12.37 -21.03 12.92
N CYS A 319 -12.87 -19.80 12.87
CA CYS A 319 -13.94 -19.31 13.75
C CYS A 319 -15.34 -19.54 13.14
N ILE A 320 -15.42 -19.71 11.82
CA ILE A 320 -16.65 -20.09 11.12
C ILE A 320 -16.56 -21.58 10.77
N ASP A 321 -17.68 -22.29 10.92
CA ASP A 321 -17.78 -23.68 10.48
C ASP A 321 -17.60 -23.80 8.95
N GLN A 322 -16.53 -24.49 8.53
CA GLN A 322 -16.19 -24.74 7.14
C GLN A 322 -16.53 -26.16 6.68
N SER A 323 -17.36 -26.90 7.42
CA SER A 323 -17.78 -28.25 7.03
C SER A 323 -18.36 -28.26 5.61
N PRO A 324 -17.87 -29.17 4.72
CA PRO A 324 -18.39 -29.29 3.36
C PRO A 324 -19.81 -29.86 3.33
N SER A 325 -20.28 -30.46 4.41
CA SER A 325 -21.63 -31.01 4.55
C SER A 325 -22.18 -30.67 5.94
N PRO A 326 -22.61 -29.41 6.15
CA PRO A 326 -23.09 -28.95 7.45
C PRO A 326 -24.46 -29.53 7.78
N THR A 327 -24.72 -29.83 9.06
CA THR A 327 -26.09 -30.07 9.54
C THR A 327 -26.94 -28.80 9.41
N PRO A 328 -28.28 -28.89 9.46
CA PRO A 328 -29.15 -27.71 9.46
C PRO A 328 -28.80 -26.69 10.56
N GLU A 329 -28.40 -27.16 11.75
CA GLU A 329 -27.98 -26.29 12.85
C GLU A 329 -26.65 -25.59 12.54
N GLN A 330 -25.68 -26.30 11.96
CA GLN A 330 -24.40 -25.73 11.53
C GLN A 330 -24.60 -24.68 10.42
N ALA A 331 -25.45 -24.97 9.44
CA ALA A 331 -25.78 -24.03 8.37
C ALA A 331 -26.46 -22.76 8.92
N ALA A 332 -27.40 -22.91 9.86
CA ALA A 332 -28.05 -21.77 10.52
C ALA A 332 -27.07 -20.94 11.36
N SER A 333 -26.15 -21.60 12.08
CA SER A 333 -25.08 -20.93 12.84
C SER A 333 -24.15 -20.13 11.93
N LYS A 334 -23.68 -20.74 10.84
CA LYS A 334 -22.86 -20.10 9.81
C LYS A 334 -23.57 -18.88 9.23
N ALA A 335 -24.84 -19.01 8.84
CA ALA A 335 -25.63 -17.89 8.31
C ALA A 335 -25.73 -16.72 9.30
N LYS A 336 -25.94 -17.00 10.60
CA LYS A 336 -25.95 -15.97 11.65
C LYS A 336 -24.60 -15.28 11.80
N GLN A 337 -23.49 -16.03 11.79
CA GLN A 337 -22.16 -15.44 11.87
C GLN A 337 -21.83 -14.58 10.64
N LEU A 338 -22.22 -15.02 9.44
CA LEU A 338 -22.06 -14.25 8.20
C LEU A 338 -22.83 -12.92 8.24
N GLN A 339 -24.01 -12.90 8.88
CA GLN A 339 -24.75 -11.65 9.11
C GLN A 339 -24.03 -10.70 10.08
N LEU A 340 -23.18 -11.21 10.97
CA LEU A 340 -22.40 -10.44 11.94
C LEU A 340 -21.02 -10.00 11.43
N MET A 341 -20.64 -10.33 10.18
CA MET A 341 -19.32 -9.96 9.62
C MET A 341 -19.00 -8.48 9.77
N HIS A 342 -20.01 -7.62 9.61
CA HIS A 342 -19.87 -6.18 9.81
C HIS A 342 -19.44 -5.81 11.22
N LEU A 343 -20.01 -6.45 12.26
CA LEU A 343 -19.63 -6.22 13.66
C LEU A 343 -18.28 -6.84 13.99
N ILE A 344 -17.94 -7.99 13.41
CA ILE A 344 -16.66 -8.68 13.67
C ILE A 344 -15.49 -7.77 13.31
N TYR A 345 -15.51 -7.14 12.13
CA TYR A 345 -14.42 -6.23 11.73
C TYR A 345 -14.53 -4.85 12.39
N TYR A 346 -15.75 -4.36 12.64
CA TYR A 346 -15.96 -3.06 13.29
C TYR A 346 -15.49 -3.03 14.76
N CYS A 347 -15.80 -4.07 15.54
CA CYS A 347 -15.46 -4.19 16.96
C CYS A 347 -14.04 -4.72 17.21
N ALA A 348 -13.33 -5.20 16.19
CA ALA A 348 -11.94 -5.63 16.35
C ALA A 348 -11.06 -4.45 16.79
N THR A 349 -10.12 -4.69 17.72
CA THR A 349 -9.16 -3.67 18.16
C THR A 349 -8.34 -3.16 16.98
N ILE A 350 -7.91 -4.08 16.11
CA ILE A 350 -7.32 -3.80 14.80
C ILE A 350 -7.50 -5.03 13.89
N THR A 351 -7.71 -4.77 12.61
CA THR A 351 -7.70 -5.82 11.58
C THR A 351 -6.33 -5.89 10.95
N ILE A 352 -5.72 -7.08 10.99
CA ILE A 352 -4.50 -7.43 10.29
C ILE A 352 -4.88 -7.73 8.84
N PHE A 353 -4.43 -6.89 7.91
CA PHE A 353 -4.56 -7.11 6.48
C PHE A 353 -3.23 -7.69 5.95
N ALA A 354 -3.19 -9.01 5.78
CA ALA A 354 -2.07 -9.71 5.16
C ALA A 354 -2.20 -9.58 3.63
N VAL A 355 -1.63 -8.51 3.09
CA VAL A 355 -1.74 -8.11 1.68
C VAL A 355 -0.78 -8.90 0.79
N ALA A 356 0.34 -9.34 1.35
CA ALA A 356 1.38 -10.05 0.62
C ALA A 356 1.00 -11.52 0.36
N GLY A 357 1.27 -11.97 -0.87
CA GLY A 357 1.11 -13.36 -1.28
C GLY A 357 -0.28 -13.72 -1.83
N PRO A 358 -0.36 -14.71 -2.73
CA PRO A 358 -1.62 -15.15 -3.33
C PRO A 358 -2.36 -16.25 -2.54
N ARG A 359 -1.77 -16.76 -1.44
CA ARG A 359 -2.22 -17.96 -0.71
C ARG A 359 -1.89 -17.85 0.78
N SER A 360 -2.58 -18.64 1.61
CA SER A 360 -2.44 -18.57 3.07
C SER A 360 -1.17 -19.24 3.63
N ASP A 361 -0.45 -20.01 2.82
CA ASP A 361 0.87 -20.58 3.14
C ASP A 361 2.04 -19.61 2.86
N TYR A 362 1.76 -18.42 2.32
CA TYR A 362 2.80 -17.45 1.96
C TYR A 362 3.52 -16.85 3.18
N GLY A 363 2.80 -16.65 4.29
CA GLY A 363 3.30 -15.94 5.48
C GLY A 363 3.23 -14.42 5.35
N ILE A 364 3.31 -13.71 6.46
CA ILE A 364 3.31 -12.26 6.56
C ILE A 364 4.76 -11.76 6.59
N PRO A 365 5.24 -11.06 5.54
CA PRO A 365 6.59 -10.51 5.51
C PRO A 365 6.87 -9.59 6.71
N GLY A 366 8.02 -9.80 7.34
CA GLY A 366 8.48 -9.09 8.52
C GLY A 366 8.03 -9.70 9.85
N ILE A 367 7.28 -10.81 9.84
CA ILE A 367 6.90 -11.56 11.05
C ILE A 367 7.74 -12.83 11.21
N SER A 368 7.56 -13.82 10.33
CA SER A 368 8.36 -15.06 10.32
C SER A 368 9.52 -15.01 9.34
N LYS A 369 9.34 -14.32 8.22
CA LYS A 369 10.36 -14.11 7.19
C LYS A 369 10.74 -12.63 7.09
N PRO A 370 12.02 -12.29 6.90
CA PRO A 370 12.42 -10.90 6.73
C PRO A 370 11.91 -10.33 5.41
N ARG A 371 11.50 -9.06 5.43
CA ARG A 371 11.34 -8.26 4.20
C ARG A 371 12.70 -7.86 3.66
N VAL A 372 12.70 -7.45 2.41
CA VAL A 372 13.85 -6.77 1.82
C VAL A 372 14.01 -5.40 2.47
N GLY A 373 15.13 -5.20 3.17
CA GLY A 373 15.46 -3.92 3.79
C GLY A 373 15.78 -2.81 2.80
N SER A 374 15.91 -1.59 3.31
CA SER A 374 16.33 -0.43 2.53
C SER A 374 17.81 -0.54 2.13
N THR A 375 18.11 -0.31 0.85
CA THR A 375 19.49 -0.07 0.41
C THR A 375 20.00 1.23 1.02
N ARG A 376 21.16 1.19 1.68
CA ARG A 376 21.80 2.33 2.37
C ARG A 376 23.14 2.65 1.76
N GLU A 377 23.43 3.93 1.52
CA GLU A 377 24.74 4.37 1.01
C GLU A 377 25.18 5.68 1.65
N ARG A 378 26.50 5.87 1.79
CA ARG A 378 27.07 7.11 2.31
C ARG A 378 27.74 7.91 1.21
N ILE A 379 27.32 9.16 1.03
CA ILE A 379 27.82 10.07 0.00
C ILE A 379 28.14 11.42 0.66
N ASN A 380 29.38 11.89 0.54
CA ASN A 380 29.86 13.15 1.12
C ASN A 380 29.45 13.35 2.60
N GLY A 381 29.58 12.30 3.41
CA GLY A 381 29.25 12.33 4.84
C GLY A 381 27.75 12.27 5.18
N LYS A 382 26.86 12.19 4.18
CA LYS A 382 25.42 12.03 4.35
C LYS A 382 25.01 10.59 4.05
N GLU A 383 24.06 10.07 4.80
CA GLU A 383 23.47 8.76 4.55
C GLU A 383 22.22 8.91 3.67
N LEU A 384 22.18 8.16 2.57
CA LEU A 384 21.05 8.09 1.66
C LEU A 384 20.47 6.69 1.71
N VAL A 385 19.15 6.60 1.62
CA VAL A 385 18.41 5.35 1.74
C VAL A 385 17.38 5.22 0.63
N VAL A 386 17.20 4.01 0.11
CA VAL A 386 16.08 3.72 -0.78
C VAL A 386 14.85 3.39 0.04
N VAL A 387 13.80 4.17 -0.17
CA VAL A 387 12.47 3.93 0.40
C VAL A 387 11.61 3.11 -0.58
N PRO A 388 10.70 2.28 -0.08
CA PRO A 388 9.84 1.44 -0.93
C PRO A 388 8.87 2.25 -1.81
N PRO A 389 8.15 1.56 -2.72
CA PRO A 389 7.00 2.10 -3.44
C PRO A 389 5.92 2.66 -2.51
N GLN A 390 4.91 3.32 -3.08
CA GLN A 390 3.82 3.87 -2.28
C GLN A 390 3.00 2.68 -1.79
N ILE A 391 2.78 2.55 -0.48
CA ILE A 391 2.15 1.33 0.07
C ILE A 391 0.76 1.07 -0.53
N MET A 392 -0.01 2.15 -0.81
CA MET A 392 -1.32 2.04 -1.43
C MET A 392 -1.27 1.45 -2.83
N THR A 393 -0.16 1.62 -3.54
CA THR A 393 0.08 0.97 -4.82
C THR A 393 0.28 -0.54 -4.66
N GLU A 394 1.05 -0.98 -3.66
CA GLU A 394 1.19 -2.41 -3.34
C GLU A 394 -0.15 -3.02 -2.93
N ILE A 395 -0.96 -2.31 -2.13
CA ILE A 395 -2.30 -2.75 -1.75
C ILE A 395 -3.19 -2.87 -2.99
N LYS A 396 -3.29 -1.82 -3.81
CA LYS A 396 -4.16 -1.78 -5.01
C LYS A 396 -3.79 -2.85 -6.05
N SER A 397 -2.51 -3.21 -6.16
CA SER A 397 -2.01 -4.23 -7.09
C SER A 397 -2.03 -5.66 -6.54
N SER A 398 -2.37 -5.85 -5.26
CA SER A 398 -2.34 -7.15 -4.61
C SER A 398 -3.49 -8.07 -5.03
N VAL A 399 -3.27 -9.39 -4.95
CA VAL A 399 -4.33 -10.40 -5.06
C VAL A 399 -5.37 -10.25 -3.95
N TRP A 400 -4.97 -9.73 -2.79
CA TRP A 400 -5.89 -9.45 -1.70
C TRP A 400 -6.97 -8.43 -2.10
N GLN A 401 -6.59 -7.36 -2.81
CA GLN A 401 -7.53 -6.32 -3.26
C GLN A 401 -8.51 -6.82 -4.30
N THR A 402 -8.18 -7.88 -5.05
CA THR A 402 -9.07 -8.43 -6.08
C THR A 402 -10.22 -9.26 -5.50
N ARG A 403 -10.28 -9.53 -4.20
CA ARG A 403 -11.36 -10.32 -3.59
C ARG A 403 -12.51 -9.43 -3.15
N ALA A 404 -13.74 -9.77 -3.52
CA ALA A 404 -14.90 -8.95 -3.16
C ALA A 404 -15.14 -8.87 -1.64
N TRP A 405 -14.97 -9.99 -0.92
CA TRP A 405 -15.11 -10.01 0.54
C TRP A 405 -14.18 -9.02 1.23
N THR A 406 -12.93 -8.90 0.78
CA THR A 406 -11.93 -8.01 1.41
C THR A 406 -12.32 -6.53 1.37
N TRP A 407 -13.27 -6.14 0.50
CA TRP A 407 -13.82 -4.78 0.47
C TRP A 407 -14.62 -4.50 1.75
N GLN A 408 -15.45 -5.46 2.15
CA GLN A 408 -16.25 -5.36 3.36
C GLN A 408 -15.36 -5.27 4.60
N GLU A 409 -14.35 -6.13 4.66
CA GLU A 409 -13.40 -6.22 5.78
C GLU A 409 -12.64 -4.91 5.93
N ASP A 410 -12.16 -4.36 4.81
CA ASP A 410 -11.48 -3.08 4.74
C ASP A 410 -12.38 -1.91 5.15
N VAL A 411 -13.55 -1.79 4.52
CA VAL A 411 -14.47 -0.67 4.74
C VAL A 411 -15.02 -0.66 6.16
N LEU A 412 -15.15 -1.81 6.84
CA LEU A 412 -15.75 -1.86 8.18
C LEU A 412 -14.76 -1.80 9.33
N SER A 413 -13.49 -2.10 9.09
CA SER A 413 -12.46 -2.04 10.11
C SER A 413 -12.21 -0.61 10.60
N THR A 414 -12.23 -0.41 11.91
CA THR A 414 -12.00 0.91 12.54
C THR A 414 -10.52 1.28 12.62
N ARG A 415 -9.66 0.26 12.75
CA ARG A 415 -8.20 0.32 12.65
C ARG A 415 -7.72 -0.78 11.73
N LYS A 416 -6.76 -0.46 10.87
CA LYS A 416 -6.29 -1.30 9.78
C LYS A 416 -4.77 -1.34 9.82
N LEU A 417 -4.22 -2.54 9.90
CA LEU A 417 -2.78 -2.77 9.76
C LEU A 417 -2.54 -3.50 8.45
N TYR A 418 -2.14 -2.78 7.41
CA TYR A 418 -1.74 -3.43 6.15
C TYR A 418 -0.28 -3.82 6.22
N LEU A 419 -0.01 -5.10 5.97
CA LEU A 419 1.34 -5.64 5.85
C LEU A 419 1.54 -6.10 4.40
N THR A 420 2.40 -5.38 3.68
CA THR A 420 2.73 -5.65 2.27
C THR A 420 4.06 -6.40 2.15
N GLU A 421 4.51 -6.62 0.92
CA GLU A 421 5.79 -7.26 0.65
C GLU A 421 6.97 -6.42 1.16
N THR A 422 6.85 -5.08 1.17
CA THR A 422 7.98 -4.20 1.48
C THR A 422 7.84 -3.40 2.76
N GLN A 423 6.62 -3.16 3.25
CA GLN A 423 6.38 -2.24 4.37
C GLN A 423 5.05 -2.52 5.09
N TRP A 424 4.79 -1.80 6.19
CA TRP A 424 3.48 -1.77 6.85
C TRP A 424 2.99 -0.34 7.08
N ILE A 425 1.66 -0.20 7.18
CA ILE A 425 0.98 1.05 7.54
C ILE A 425 -0.15 0.77 8.52
N LEU A 426 -0.30 1.64 9.52
CA LEU A 426 -1.48 1.68 10.37
C LEU A 426 -2.37 2.85 9.93
N GLN A 427 -3.64 2.55 9.66
CA GLN A 427 -4.67 3.53 9.32
C GLN A 427 -5.89 3.34 10.22
N CYS A 428 -6.48 4.42 10.71
CA CYS A 428 -7.75 4.38 11.41
C CYS A 428 -8.82 5.24 10.69
N ASN A 429 -10.05 5.20 11.19
CA ASN A 429 -11.17 5.99 10.66
C ASN A 429 -10.99 7.53 10.76
N GLU A 430 -10.01 8.01 11.51
CA GLU A 430 -9.70 9.43 11.67
C GLU A 430 -8.49 9.86 10.84
N THR A 431 -7.84 8.95 10.11
CA THR A 431 -6.67 9.25 9.30
C THR A 431 -6.97 8.98 7.82
N LEU A 432 -6.97 10.03 7.00
CA LEU A 432 -7.13 9.91 5.54
C LEU A 432 -5.91 9.30 4.83
N GLY A 433 -4.77 9.23 5.52
CA GLY A 433 -3.54 8.62 5.06
C GLY A 433 -2.89 7.74 6.14
N PRO A 434 -1.58 7.45 6.02
CA PRO A 434 -0.84 6.82 7.10
C PRO A 434 -1.04 7.59 8.41
N SER A 435 -1.30 6.88 9.51
CA SER A 435 -1.07 7.48 10.83
C SER A 435 0.40 7.91 10.97
N ASP A 436 0.74 8.66 12.03
CA ASP A 436 2.14 9.01 12.41
C ASP A 436 3.09 7.79 12.48
N TYR A 437 2.51 6.59 12.43
CA TYR A 437 3.12 5.28 12.53
C TYR A 437 3.07 4.56 11.18
N ALA A 438 3.65 5.17 10.14
CA ALA A 438 4.05 4.47 8.93
C ALA A 438 5.45 3.86 9.09
N GLU A 439 5.74 2.72 8.47
CA GLU A 439 7.07 2.11 8.60
C GLU A 439 8.15 2.91 7.87
N ALA A 440 7.88 3.32 6.64
CA ALA A 440 8.87 3.90 5.73
C ALA A 440 9.17 5.40 5.98
N HIS A 441 8.39 6.09 6.80
CA HIS A 441 8.52 7.54 7.01
C HIS A 441 7.78 8.02 8.27
N ASN A 442 8.14 9.20 8.76
CA ASN A 442 7.31 9.97 9.71
C ASN A 442 6.17 10.61 8.91
N ALA A 443 4.90 10.39 9.24
CA ALA A 443 3.79 11.12 8.61
C ALA A 443 3.45 12.40 9.39
N ALA A 444 2.61 13.26 8.81
CA ALA A 444 2.02 14.38 9.54
C ALA A 444 0.80 13.92 10.35
N LEU A 445 0.59 14.64 11.46
CA LEU A 445 -0.50 14.47 12.41
C LEU A 445 -1.84 14.20 11.71
N ASP A 446 -2.61 13.30 12.32
CA ASP A 446 -4.02 12.98 12.08
C ASP A 446 -4.73 13.99 11.15
N LEU A 447 -4.57 13.81 9.84
CA LEU A 447 -5.34 14.52 8.84
C LEU A 447 -6.78 13.98 8.94
N THR A 448 -7.54 14.59 9.85
CA THR A 448 -8.88 14.16 10.26
C THR A 448 -9.96 14.44 9.22
N TRP A 449 -9.74 15.40 8.30
CA TRP A 449 -10.74 15.83 7.33
C TRP A 449 -10.14 16.34 6.02
N THR A 450 -10.63 15.82 4.88
CA THR A 450 -10.41 16.37 3.55
C THR A 450 -11.64 17.17 3.17
N LYS A 451 -11.46 18.46 2.84
CA LYS A 451 -12.51 19.26 2.21
C LYS A 451 -12.72 18.75 0.79
N VAL A 452 -13.94 18.32 0.49
CA VAL A 452 -14.39 18.08 -0.89
C VAL A 452 -15.38 19.16 -1.27
N SER A 453 -15.55 19.44 -2.55
CA SER A 453 -16.56 20.40 -3.00
C SER A 453 -17.94 19.99 -2.47
N GLY A 454 -18.50 20.81 -1.55
CA GLY A 454 -19.79 20.57 -0.89
C GLY A 454 -19.73 20.01 0.54
N GLY A 455 -18.59 19.57 1.08
CA GLY A 455 -18.53 19.00 2.43
C GLY A 455 -17.13 18.56 2.88
N LYS A 456 -17.08 17.69 3.90
CA LYS A 456 -15.81 17.08 4.36
C LYS A 456 -15.93 15.56 4.40
N ILE A 457 -14.91 14.87 3.89
CA ILE A 457 -14.78 13.41 3.97
C ILE A 457 -13.67 13.09 4.96
N LYS A 458 -13.90 12.04 5.74
CA LYS A 458 -12.99 11.43 6.70
C LYS A 458 -12.96 9.93 6.42
N ALA A 459 -11.93 9.20 6.84
CA ALA A 459 -11.80 7.77 6.53
C ALA A 459 -13.06 7.01 6.97
N GLY A 460 -13.91 6.75 5.97
CA GLY A 460 -15.28 6.24 6.05
C GLY A 460 -16.26 7.01 6.95
N TYR A 461 -16.16 8.34 7.02
CA TYR A 461 -17.28 9.20 7.43
C TYR A 461 -17.44 10.35 6.45
N VAL A 462 -18.68 10.82 6.33
CA VAL A 462 -19.08 11.82 5.38
C VAL A 462 -19.87 12.90 6.10
N GLU A 463 -19.27 14.09 6.27
CA GLU A 463 -19.95 15.24 6.85
C GLU A 463 -20.53 16.10 5.74
N ALA A 464 -21.83 15.94 5.52
CA ALA A 464 -22.63 16.69 4.57
C ALA A 464 -23.14 17.98 5.22
N THR A 465 -22.40 19.09 5.11
CA THR A 465 -22.81 20.37 5.72
C THR A 465 -23.68 21.22 4.78
N ASN A 466 -23.86 20.82 3.52
CA ASN A 466 -24.58 21.61 2.51
C ASN A 466 -25.54 20.73 1.69
N THR A 467 -26.66 21.30 1.23
CA THR A 467 -27.65 20.59 0.39
C THR A 467 -27.04 20.08 -0.94
N GLU A 468 -26.03 20.76 -1.49
CA GLU A 468 -25.25 20.31 -2.66
C GLU A 468 -24.45 19.01 -2.43
N PHE A 469 -24.17 18.64 -1.17
CA PHE A 469 -23.50 17.38 -0.83
C PHE A 469 -24.45 16.19 -0.96
N LEU A 470 -25.73 16.39 -0.62
CA LEU A 470 -26.76 15.36 -0.72
C LEU A 470 -27.01 14.96 -2.18
N ASP A 471 -26.93 15.92 -3.11
CA ASP A 471 -26.97 15.67 -4.57
C ASP A 471 -25.77 14.84 -5.09
N ARG A 472 -24.67 14.73 -4.32
CA ARG A 472 -23.50 13.89 -4.66
C ARG A 472 -23.52 12.53 -3.97
N THR A 473 -24.56 12.17 -3.19
CA THR A 473 -24.65 10.83 -2.57
C THR A 473 -24.70 9.71 -3.61
N SER A 474 -25.29 9.96 -4.77
CA SER A 474 -25.16 9.11 -5.96
C SER A 474 -23.69 8.82 -6.33
N SER A 475 -22.78 9.80 -6.28
CA SER A 475 -21.36 9.60 -6.64
C SER A 475 -20.60 8.70 -5.66
N MET A 476 -20.94 8.74 -4.36
CA MET A 476 -20.32 7.88 -3.35
C MET A 476 -20.79 6.44 -3.47
N PHE A 477 -22.10 6.24 -3.68
CA PHE A 477 -22.65 4.92 -3.97
C PHE A 477 -22.04 4.33 -5.25
N ILE A 478 -22.00 5.11 -6.33
CA ILE A 478 -21.40 4.70 -7.60
C ILE A 478 -19.92 4.34 -7.40
N SER A 479 -19.15 5.15 -6.69
CA SER A 479 -17.75 4.83 -6.40
C SER A 479 -17.59 3.53 -5.59
N ALA A 480 -18.43 3.32 -4.57
CA ALA A 480 -18.44 2.11 -3.75
C ALA A 480 -18.80 0.87 -4.59
N VAL A 481 -19.87 0.94 -5.39
CA VAL A 481 -20.32 -0.19 -6.22
C VAL A 481 -19.34 -0.48 -7.35
N THR A 482 -18.76 0.54 -8.00
CA THR A 482 -17.72 0.34 -9.03
C THR A 482 -16.46 -0.29 -8.44
N THR A 483 -16.03 0.13 -7.24
CA THR A 483 -14.87 -0.46 -6.54
C THR A 483 -15.12 -1.89 -6.07
N TYR A 484 -16.36 -2.19 -5.68
CA TYR A 484 -16.74 -3.54 -5.25
C TYR A 484 -16.88 -4.49 -6.44
N THR A 485 -17.57 -4.05 -7.49
CA THR A 485 -17.87 -4.88 -8.67
C THR A 485 -16.68 -5.12 -9.59
N SER A 486 -15.57 -4.40 -9.42
CA SER A 486 -14.30 -4.72 -10.06
C SER A 486 -13.53 -5.86 -9.42
N ARG A 487 -14.03 -6.37 -8.28
CA ARG A 487 -13.43 -7.48 -7.55
C ARG A 487 -14.07 -8.81 -7.94
N SER A 488 -13.29 -9.88 -7.80
CA SER A 488 -13.69 -11.26 -8.05
C SER A 488 -14.44 -11.86 -6.86
N LEU A 489 -15.53 -12.55 -7.17
CA LEU A 489 -16.28 -13.42 -6.27
C LEU A 489 -16.05 -14.88 -6.67
N THR A 490 -15.82 -15.75 -5.71
CA THR A 490 -15.79 -17.21 -5.96
C THR A 490 -17.20 -17.77 -6.12
N ASN A 491 -18.19 -17.17 -5.43
CA ASN A 491 -19.60 -17.52 -5.49
C ASN A 491 -20.41 -16.25 -5.73
N ASP A 492 -21.11 -16.18 -6.86
CA ASP A 492 -21.93 -15.02 -7.23
C ASP A 492 -23.07 -14.76 -6.23
N GLY A 493 -23.59 -15.80 -5.56
CA GLY A 493 -24.65 -15.67 -4.56
C GLY A 493 -24.24 -14.83 -3.35
N ASP A 494 -22.93 -14.73 -3.07
CA ASP A 494 -22.40 -13.94 -1.97
C ASP A 494 -22.35 -12.44 -2.27
N SER A 495 -22.62 -12.04 -3.52
CA SER A 495 -22.42 -10.66 -3.97
C SER A 495 -23.18 -9.64 -3.13
N LEU A 496 -24.43 -9.94 -2.75
CA LEU A 496 -25.23 -9.02 -1.95
C LEU A 496 -24.73 -8.98 -0.50
N ASN A 497 -24.43 -10.13 0.08
CA ASN A 497 -23.97 -10.24 1.47
C ASN A 497 -22.65 -9.49 1.69
N ALA A 498 -21.69 -9.66 0.78
CA ALA A 498 -20.41 -8.97 0.84
C ALA A 498 -20.57 -7.44 0.67
N PHE A 499 -21.45 -6.98 -0.22
CA PHE A 499 -21.69 -5.55 -0.40
C PHE A 499 -22.52 -4.91 0.72
N GLN A 500 -23.57 -5.57 1.20
CA GLN A 500 -24.50 -5.06 2.22
C GLN A 500 -23.80 -4.71 3.53
N GLY A 501 -22.81 -5.50 3.96
CA GLY A 501 -22.06 -5.14 5.16
C GLY A 501 -21.34 -3.80 5.03
N GLY A 502 -20.80 -3.46 3.84
CA GLY A 502 -20.20 -2.14 3.61
C GLY A 502 -21.24 -1.01 3.49
N LEU A 503 -22.44 -1.31 3.00
CA LEU A 503 -23.56 -0.36 2.98
C LEU A 503 -24.02 0.05 4.38
N ALA A 504 -23.85 -0.81 5.38
CA ALA A 504 -24.14 -0.47 6.78
C ALA A 504 -23.33 0.75 7.25
N ARG A 505 -22.14 0.99 6.68
CA ARG A 505 -21.31 2.16 6.96
C ARG A 505 -21.89 3.47 6.40
N PHE A 506 -22.58 3.41 5.26
CA PHE A 506 -23.28 4.57 4.71
C PHE A 506 -24.64 4.79 5.39
N GLY A 507 -25.31 3.70 5.78
CA GLY A 507 -26.36 3.65 6.81
C GLY A 507 -27.51 4.66 6.71
N LYS A 508 -28.27 4.77 7.80
CA LYS A 508 -29.37 5.74 7.94
C LYS A 508 -28.96 7.22 7.77
N PRO A 509 -27.74 7.67 8.13
CA PRO A 509 -27.35 9.06 7.96
C PRO A 509 -27.29 9.50 6.49
N VAL A 510 -26.81 8.63 5.59
CA VAL A 510 -26.68 8.96 4.15
C VAL A 510 -27.89 8.46 3.35
N TYR A 511 -28.37 7.25 3.65
CA TYR A 511 -29.50 6.60 2.98
C TYR A 511 -30.60 6.24 3.99
N PRO A 512 -31.37 7.23 4.49
CA PRO A 512 -32.38 7.01 5.54
C PRO A 512 -33.51 6.08 5.10
N GLN A 513 -33.74 5.96 3.79
CA GLN A 513 -34.75 5.09 3.20
C GLN A 513 -34.27 3.64 3.03
N GLY A 514 -32.98 3.36 3.26
CA GLY A 514 -32.41 2.02 3.12
C GLY A 514 -32.09 1.64 1.67
N PHE A 515 -31.96 0.33 1.43
CA PHE A 515 -31.52 -0.25 0.18
C PHE A 515 -32.41 -1.42 -0.23
N GLU A 516 -32.59 -1.62 -1.54
CA GLU A 516 -33.31 -2.74 -2.14
C GLU A 516 -32.42 -3.38 -3.21
N TRP A 517 -32.15 -4.69 -3.10
CA TRP A 517 -31.16 -5.39 -3.93
C TRP A 517 -29.78 -4.70 -4.00
N GLY A 518 -29.39 -4.02 -2.92
CA GLY A 518 -28.13 -3.28 -2.81
C GLY A 518 -28.16 -1.86 -3.39
N MET A 519 -29.27 -1.42 -3.98
CA MET A 519 -29.45 -0.06 -4.51
C MET A 519 -30.13 0.85 -3.49
N PRO A 520 -29.66 2.08 -3.27
CA PRO A 520 -30.29 2.99 -2.31
C PRO A 520 -31.68 3.39 -2.81
N LEU A 521 -32.66 3.37 -1.91
CA LEU A 521 -34.04 3.75 -2.24
C LEU A 521 -34.16 5.27 -2.47
N LYS A 522 -33.36 6.04 -1.74
CA LYS A 522 -33.12 7.45 -2.05
C LYS A 522 -32.30 7.52 -3.34
N GLU A 523 -32.86 8.13 -4.40
CA GLU A 523 -32.23 8.23 -5.73
C GLU A 523 -32.04 6.88 -6.45
N PHE A 524 -33.00 5.96 -6.28
CA PHE A 524 -32.99 4.66 -6.94
C PHE A 524 -32.81 4.73 -8.48
N PRO A 525 -33.52 5.61 -9.23
CA PRO A 525 -33.32 5.72 -10.68
C PRO A 525 -31.89 6.12 -11.08
N GLN A 526 -31.27 7.05 -10.34
CA GLN A 526 -29.89 7.49 -10.57
C GLN A 526 -28.90 6.38 -10.23
N SER A 527 -29.19 5.62 -9.18
CA SER A 527 -28.34 4.53 -8.74
C SER A 527 -28.30 3.37 -9.73
N LEU A 528 -29.32 3.20 -10.57
CA LEU A 528 -29.32 2.25 -11.70
C LEU A 528 -28.36 2.65 -12.83
N ALA A 529 -27.87 3.90 -12.87
CA ALA A 529 -26.93 4.39 -13.89
C ALA A 529 -25.47 4.09 -13.54
N TRP A 530 -25.21 3.28 -12.52
CA TRP A 530 -23.87 2.80 -12.19
C TRP A 530 -23.28 1.99 -13.35
N ILE A 531 -21.95 2.02 -13.46
CA ILE A 531 -21.22 1.25 -14.47
C ILE A 531 -20.06 0.52 -13.82
N HIS A 532 -19.70 -0.61 -14.42
CA HIS A 532 -18.45 -1.27 -14.10
C HIS A 532 -17.26 -0.42 -14.53
N ASP A 533 -16.14 -0.60 -13.83
CA ASP A 533 -14.87 -0.10 -14.30
C ASP A 533 -14.56 -0.65 -15.70
N HIS A 534 -13.93 0.16 -16.56
CA HIS A 534 -13.63 -0.21 -17.95
C HIS A 534 -12.75 -1.46 -18.09
N THR A 535 -12.06 -1.86 -17.03
CA THR A 535 -11.23 -3.07 -16.98
C THR A 535 -12.03 -4.36 -16.76
N VAL A 536 -13.33 -4.25 -16.43
CA VAL A 536 -14.17 -5.38 -16.04
C VAL A 536 -15.14 -5.73 -17.17
N LYS A 537 -15.23 -7.02 -17.49
CA LYS A 537 -16.26 -7.53 -18.39
C LYS A 537 -17.49 -7.94 -17.57
N PRO A 538 -18.61 -7.19 -17.63
CA PRO A 538 -19.81 -7.54 -16.88
C PRO A 538 -20.38 -8.89 -17.33
N THR A 539 -20.87 -9.66 -16.37
CA THR A 539 -21.55 -10.95 -16.60
C THR A 539 -22.85 -10.99 -15.82
N ARG A 540 -23.92 -11.48 -16.46
CA ARG A 540 -25.24 -11.58 -15.83
C ARG A 540 -25.24 -12.62 -14.71
N ARG A 541 -25.68 -12.22 -13.52
CA ARG A 541 -25.94 -13.13 -12.40
C ARG A 541 -27.41 -13.56 -12.42
N SER A 542 -27.68 -14.86 -12.58
CA SER A 542 -29.05 -15.37 -12.74
C SER A 542 -29.93 -15.20 -11.50
N ALA A 543 -29.33 -15.18 -10.31
CA ALA A 543 -30.04 -15.01 -9.04
C ALA A 543 -30.40 -13.55 -8.70
N PHE A 544 -30.03 -12.60 -9.56
CA PHE A 544 -30.19 -11.17 -9.32
C PHE A 544 -31.08 -10.52 -10.41
N PRO A 545 -31.65 -9.34 -10.14
CA PRO A 545 -32.41 -8.59 -11.13
C PRO A 545 -31.62 -8.35 -12.42
N SER A 546 -32.29 -8.24 -13.58
CA SER A 546 -31.60 -8.13 -14.88
C SER A 546 -30.74 -6.87 -15.05
N TRP A 547 -30.87 -5.90 -14.15
CA TRP A 547 -30.14 -4.63 -14.13
C TRP A 547 -28.94 -4.65 -13.17
N SER A 548 -28.68 -5.76 -12.47
CA SER A 548 -27.58 -5.93 -11.50
C SER A 548 -26.25 -6.36 -12.11
#